data_AF-A0A4Q9RPD9-F1
#
_entry.id   AF-A0A4Q9RPD9-F1
#
_cell.length_a   1.000
_cell.length_b   1.000
_cell.length_c   1.000
_cell.angle_alpha   90.00
_cell.angle_beta   90.00
_cell.angle_gamma   90.00
#
_symmetry.space_group_name_H-M   'P 1'
#
loop_
_entity.id
_entity.type
_entity.pdbx_description
1 polymer ?
#
loop_
_entity_poly.entity_id
_entity_poly.type
_entity_poly.pdbx_seq_one_letter_code
_entity_poly.pdbx_strand_id
1 'polypeptide(L)'
;MLVCYPKQLSVKSIIIVLLFFSSINAFAHKDKLVSETYGNVKTVIMTGFNYLDIDKIKIIGQLTKELSNRLKYRDTILIEYIHDYTNKYSDDLYLLEYNNSNYKLLEDSSIKSNYTIKSNGKGLSVRMYADNINIVDVLKHVEFTILNKEKTNSYLTQKNIGYNVLEDKALLSPLFVQATDDKVIKKIFASTSEIVNEIIQERILVNGQEPYGLEIYWQNGKFIFEYNNTLDNSKDFVFELEDYYYHLYVNQNSIVVFADKNSFYYLDGKKANEKRQVALEMRTFAPIRVMNFGDKILFQSPWNYSNINIFLTKKNKVISKFE
;
A
#
# COMPACT_ATOMS: atom_id res chain seq x y z
N MET A 1 -64.20 18.31 -24.74
CA MET A 1 -63.07 17.37 -24.94
C MET A 1 -61.83 18.23 -25.13
N LEU A 2 -61.04 18.46 -24.08
CA LEU A 2 -59.83 19.29 -24.13
C LEU A 2 -58.68 18.43 -24.65
N VAL A 3 -58.27 18.69 -25.89
CA VAL A 3 -57.11 18.04 -26.51
C VAL A 3 -55.88 18.84 -26.11
N CYS A 4 -55.16 18.37 -25.09
CA CYS A 4 -53.84 18.89 -24.76
C CYS A 4 -52.82 18.35 -25.77
N TYR A 5 -52.30 19.23 -26.64
CA TYR A 5 -51.19 18.90 -27.51
C TYR A 5 -49.89 18.83 -26.68
N PRO A 6 -49.05 17.80 -26.86
CA PRO A 6 -47.77 17.72 -26.16
C PRO A 6 -46.86 18.85 -26.63
N LYS A 7 -46.42 19.68 -25.69
CA LYS A 7 -45.49 20.78 -25.95
C LYS A 7 -44.17 20.18 -26.42
N GLN A 8 -43.80 20.41 -27.68
CA GLN A 8 -42.50 19.95 -28.22
C GLN A 8 -41.37 20.59 -27.41
N LEU A 9 -40.54 19.76 -26.79
CA LEU A 9 -39.31 20.18 -26.14
C LEU A 9 -38.37 20.75 -27.20
N SER A 10 -37.87 21.97 -26.97
CA SER A 10 -36.88 22.56 -27.87
C SER A 10 -35.60 21.74 -27.86
N VAL A 11 -34.87 21.71 -28.98
CA VAL A 11 -33.56 21.03 -29.10
C VAL A 11 -32.60 21.50 -27.99
N LYS A 12 -32.67 22.77 -27.58
CA LYS A 12 -31.90 23.32 -26.44
C LYS A 12 -32.24 22.62 -25.12
N SER A 13 -33.53 22.36 -24.88
CA SER A 13 -34.00 21.65 -23.68
C SER A 13 -33.51 20.20 -23.66
N ILE A 14 -33.46 19.52 -24.81
CA ILE A 14 -32.94 18.16 -24.94
C ILE A 14 -31.43 18.11 -24.64
N ILE A 15 -30.66 19.06 -25.18
CA ILE A 15 -29.20 19.16 -24.93
C ILE A 15 -28.90 19.43 -23.45
N ILE A 16 -29.65 20.32 -22.80
CA ILE A 16 -29.49 20.61 -21.37
C ILE A 16 -29.79 19.37 -20.52
N VAL A 17 -30.84 18.63 -20.87
CA VAL A 17 -31.20 17.38 -20.19
C VAL A 17 -30.11 16.31 -20.41
N LEU A 18 -29.59 16.16 -21.62
CA LEU A 18 -28.47 15.25 -21.91
C LEU A 18 -27.20 15.64 -21.14
N LEU A 19 -26.88 16.93 -21.04
CA LEU A 19 -25.73 17.41 -20.25
C LEU A 19 -25.92 17.10 -18.76
N PHE A 20 -27.14 17.33 -18.22
CA PHE A 20 -27.48 17.01 -16.83
C PHE A 20 -27.40 15.50 -16.53
N PHE A 21 -27.75 14.64 -17.48
CA PHE A 21 -27.62 13.18 -17.30
C PHE A 21 -26.20 12.67 -17.54
N SER A 22 -25.41 13.34 -18.38
CA SER A 22 -24.02 12.97 -18.65
C SER A 22 -23.06 13.27 -17.48
N SER A 23 -23.39 14.23 -16.62
CA SER A 23 -22.55 14.62 -15.48
C SER A 23 -22.72 13.74 -14.23
N ILE A 24 -23.72 12.85 -14.19
CA ILE A 24 -24.06 12.07 -12.98
C ILE A 24 -23.10 10.87 -12.77
N ASN A 25 -22.27 10.51 -13.75
CA ASN A 25 -21.46 9.29 -13.71
C ASN A 25 -19.93 9.50 -13.70
N ALA A 26 -19.45 10.71 -13.44
CA ALA A 26 -18.01 10.93 -13.26
C ALA A 26 -17.58 10.50 -11.85
N PHE A 27 -17.33 9.20 -11.65
CA PHE A 27 -16.64 8.71 -10.46
C PHE A 27 -15.15 9.00 -10.59
N ALA A 28 -14.71 10.15 -10.08
CA ALA A 28 -13.29 10.40 -9.88
C ALA A 28 -12.82 9.60 -8.65
N HIS A 29 -11.98 8.60 -8.88
CA HIS A 29 -11.30 7.91 -7.80
C HIS A 29 -10.36 8.90 -7.09
N LYS A 30 -10.41 8.96 -5.76
CA LYS A 30 -9.45 9.71 -4.95
C LYS A 30 -8.53 8.71 -4.26
N ASP A 31 -7.23 8.92 -4.38
CA ASP A 31 -6.25 8.07 -3.72
C ASP A 31 -6.42 8.08 -2.20
N LYS A 32 -6.11 6.94 -1.60
CA LYS A 32 -6.17 6.74 -0.17
C LYS A 32 -4.91 7.30 0.47
N LEU A 33 -5.09 8.28 1.36
CA LEU A 33 -4.06 8.83 2.22
C LEU A 33 -4.23 8.27 3.64
N VAL A 34 -3.20 7.64 4.18
CA VAL A 34 -3.15 7.17 5.57
C VAL A 34 -1.99 7.86 6.28
N SER A 35 -2.21 8.36 7.48
CA SER A 35 -1.16 8.93 8.33
C SER A 35 -1.30 8.46 9.76
N GLU A 36 -0.20 8.05 10.36
CA GLU A 36 -0.15 7.55 11.74
C GLU A 36 1.07 8.14 12.47
N THR A 37 1.08 8.04 13.80
CA THR A 37 2.15 8.58 14.64
C THR A 37 2.52 7.60 15.74
N TYR A 38 3.83 7.37 15.89
CA TYR A 38 4.46 6.42 16.78
C TYR A 38 5.56 7.12 17.58
N GLY A 39 5.21 7.73 18.71
CA GLY A 39 6.17 8.54 19.47
C GLY A 39 6.66 9.75 18.66
N ASN A 40 7.97 9.83 18.37
CA ASN A 40 8.55 10.87 17.52
C ASN A 40 8.51 10.56 16.02
N VAL A 41 7.90 9.44 15.62
CA VAL A 41 7.82 9.01 14.21
C VAL A 41 6.44 9.31 13.66
N LYS A 42 6.37 9.96 12.50
CA LYS A 42 5.16 10.17 11.72
C LYS A 42 5.28 9.41 10.41
N THR A 43 4.31 8.57 10.10
CA THR A 43 4.24 7.86 8.82
C THR A 43 3.10 8.42 7.98
N VAL A 44 3.31 8.40 6.67
CA VAL A 44 2.31 8.83 5.70
C VAL A 44 2.45 7.98 4.45
N ILE A 45 1.34 7.42 3.98
CA ILE A 45 1.26 6.68 2.72
C ILE A 45 0.14 7.22 1.86
N MET A 46 0.41 7.42 0.57
CA MET A 46 -0.60 7.59 -0.46
C MET A 46 -0.58 6.40 -1.40
N THR A 47 -1.74 5.79 -1.61
CA THR A 47 -1.90 4.60 -2.45
C THR A 47 -3.30 4.55 -3.04
N GLY A 48 -3.48 3.80 -4.13
CA GLY A 48 -4.81 3.66 -4.75
C GLY A 48 -5.82 2.92 -3.88
N PHE A 49 -5.39 1.88 -3.16
CA PHE A 49 -6.30 0.97 -2.47
C PHE A 49 -5.70 0.41 -1.18
N ASN A 50 -6.43 -0.49 -0.51
CA ASN A 50 -5.97 -1.18 0.69
C ASN A 50 -4.97 -2.31 0.35
N TYR A 51 -3.76 -1.94 -0.06
CA TYR A 51 -2.67 -2.89 -0.33
C TYR A 51 -1.81 -3.13 0.91
N LEU A 52 -0.97 -4.16 0.81
CA LEU A 52 0.00 -4.52 1.84
C LEU A 52 0.94 -3.37 2.22
N ASP A 53 1.20 -2.40 1.34
CA ASP A 53 2.10 -1.31 1.70
C ASP A 53 1.61 -0.46 2.87
N ILE A 54 0.29 -0.39 3.09
CA ILE A 54 -0.28 0.25 4.29
C ILE A 54 0.21 -0.50 5.54
N ASP A 55 0.14 -1.82 5.50
CA ASP A 55 0.60 -2.70 6.58
C ASP A 55 2.13 -2.58 6.78
N LYS A 56 2.91 -2.53 5.69
CA LYS A 56 4.38 -2.32 5.77
C LYS A 56 4.72 -0.97 6.40
N ILE A 57 4.04 0.12 6.02
CA ILE A 57 4.28 1.44 6.59
C ILE A 57 3.91 1.51 8.08
N LYS A 58 2.85 0.81 8.49
CA LYS A 58 2.50 0.63 9.90
C LYS A 58 3.62 -0.04 10.69
N ILE A 59 4.16 -1.15 10.16
CA ILE A 59 5.28 -1.89 10.77
C ILE A 59 6.52 -1.01 10.85
N ILE A 60 6.89 -0.34 9.76
CA ILE A 60 8.02 0.59 9.69
C ILE A 60 7.88 1.69 10.75
N GLY A 61 6.68 2.25 10.95
CA GLY A 61 6.44 3.28 11.97
C GLY A 61 6.73 2.79 13.38
N GLN A 62 6.26 1.58 13.73
CA GLN A 62 6.50 0.97 15.05
C GLN A 62 7.97 0.65 15.27
N LEU A 63 8.62 -0.01 14.31
CA LEU A 63 10.04 -0.38 14.41
C LEU A 63 10.96 0.85 14.38
N THR A 64 10.60 1.89 13.64
CA THR A 64 11.38 3.14 13.62
C THR A 64 11.34 3.86 14.96
N LYS A 65 10.22 3.79 15.70
CA LYS A 65 10.14 4.34 17.06
C LYS A 65 11.11 3.62 17.99
N GLU A 66 11.24 2.30 17.85
CA GLU A 66 12.22 1.55 18.64
C GLU A 66 13.66 1.87 18.22
N LEU A 67 13.93 1.91 16.91
CA LEU A 67 15.21 2.33 16.36
C LEU A 67 15.63 3.72 16.87
N SER A 68 14.71 4.69 16.86
CA SER A 68 14.98 6.06 17.33
C SER A 68 15.29 6.10 18.83
N ASN A 69 14.60 5.28 19.64
CA ASN A 69 14.89 5.15 21.06
C ASN A 69 16.30 4.60 21.30
N ARG A 70 16.69 3.53 20.60
CA ARG A 70 18.02 2.93 20.71
C ARG A 70 19.14 3.87 20.27
N LEU A 71 18.91 4.62 19.20
CA LEU A 71 19.82 5.65 18.70
C LEU A 71 19.73 6.98 19.48
N LYS A 72 18.86 7.07 20.50
CA LYS A 72 18.61 8.27 21.32
C LYS A 72 18.22 9.51 20.50
N TYR A 73 17.59 9.32 19.34
CA TYR A 73 17.11 10.39 18.49
C TYR A 73 15.71 10.84 18.93
N ARG A 74 15.55 12.13 19.26
CA ARG A 74 14.32 12.66 19.87
C ARG A 74 13.49 13.58 18.97
N ASP A 75 14.11 14.16 17.94
CA ASP A 75 13.38 15.01 17.00
C ASP A 75 12.43 14.19 16.13
N THR A 76 11.53 14.87 15.42
CA THR A 76 10.56 14.21 14.53
C THR A 76 11.25 13.45 13.40
N ILE A 77 10.80 12.22 13.16
CA ILE A 77 11.13 11.40 11.99
C ILE A 77 9.89 11.32 11.12
N LEU A 78 9.95 11.84 9.90
CA LEU A 78 8.86 11.72 8.93
C LEU A 78 9.18 10.62 7.91
N ILE A 79 8.29 9.65 7.73
CA ILE A 79 8.38 8.63 6.69
C ILE A 79 7.23 8.85 5.73
N GLU A 80 7.55 9.27 4.51
CA GLU A 80 6.56 9.48 3.45
C GLU A 80 6.73 8.42 2.37
N TYR A 81 5.64 7.75 2.01
CA TYR A 81 5.63 6.78 0.92
C TYR A 81 4.49 7.07 -0.06
N ILE A 82 4.82 7.09 -1.35
CA ILE A 82 3.84 7.13 -2.42
C ILE A 82 3.96 5.84 -3.23
N HIS A 83 2.88 5.07 -3.23
CA HIS A 83 2.65 4.00 -4.18
C HIS A 83 1.67 4.50 -5.23
N ASP A 84 2.20 4.94 -6.36
CA ASP A 84 1.37 5.38 -7.49
C ASP A 84 1.15 4.22 -8.47
N TYR A 85 -0.12 3.85 -8.65
CA TYR A 85 -0.52 2.79 -9.57
C TYR A 85 -0.89 3.33 -10.96
N THR A 86 -0.96 4.65 -11.13
CA THR A 86 -1.44 5.35 -12.33
C THR A 86 -0.36 6.16 -13.05
N ASN A 87 0.64 6.64 -12.32
CA ASN A 87 1.85 7.19 -12.89
C ASN A 87 2.98 6.30 -12.42
N LYS A 88 3.53 5.49 -13.31
CA LYS A 88 4.65 4.61 -12.97
C LYS A 88 5.88 5.15 -13.67
N TYR A 89 6.86 5.57 -12.89
CA TYR A 89 8.15 6.01 -13.42
C TYR A 89 9.12 4.82 -13.54
N SER A 90 10.17 4.96 -14.34
CA SER A 90 11.11 3.85 -14.57
C SER A 90 11.98 3.53 -13.36
N ASP A 91 12.20 4.53 -12.51
CA ASP A 91 13.15 4.45 -11.40
C ASP A 91 12.47 4.86 -10.09
N ASP A 92 12.76 4.10 -9.04
CA ASP A 92 12.38 4.46 -7.68
C ASP A 92 13.13 5.72 -7.22
N LEU A 93 12.49 6.50 -6.36
CA LEU A 93 13.04 7.69 -5.75
C LEU A 93 13.09 7.54 -4.24
N TYR A 94 14.29 7.77 -3.71
CA TYR A 94 14.55 7.86 -2.27
C TYR A 94 15.12 9.23 -1.96
N LEU A 95 14.55 9.91 -0.99
CA LEU A 95 14.95 11.24 -0.57
C LEU A 95 15.12 11.25 0.96
N LEU A 96 16.38 11.22 1.38
CA LEU A 96 16.79 11.27 2.78
C LEU A 96 17.18 12.71 3.11
N GLU A 97 16.50 13.34 4.06
CA GLU A 97 16.79 14.72 4.47
C GLU A 97 16.93 14.84 5.98
N TYR A 98 17.94 15.57 6.43
CA TYR A 98 18.08 16.04 7.80
C TYR A 98 17.67 17.52 7.90
N ASN A 99 17.25 17.96 9.09
CA ASN A 99 16.64 19.27 9.35
C ASN A 99 15.41 19.56 8.48
N ASN A 100 14.69 18.54 8.03
CA ASN A 100 13.48 18.73 7.25
C ASN A 100 12.47 17.61 7.50
N SER A 101 11.50 17.86 8.35
CA SER A 101 10.38 16.96 8.61
C SER A 101 9.04 17.48 8.06
N ASN A 102 9.06 18.38 7.08
CA ASN A 102 7.84 18.84 6.40
C ASN A 102 7.34 17.83 5.39
N TYR A 103 6.04 17.84 5.12
CA TYR A 103 5.46 17.10 4.01
C TYR A 103 6.02 17.61 2.68
N LYS A 104 6.38 16.71 1.74
CA LYS A 104 6.93 17.14 0.43
C LYS A 104 6.39 16.42 -0.78
N LEU A 105 6.31 15.10 -0.76
CA LEU A 105 5.82 14.38 -1.94
C LEU A 105 4.29 14.46 -2.08
N LEU A 106 3.57 14.68 -0.98
CA LEU A 106 2.12 14.56 -0.90
C LEU A 106 1.34 15.85 -1.13
N GLU A 107 2.01 17.00 -1.14
CA GLU A 107 1.34 18.31 -1.27
C GLU A 107 0.63 18.49 -2.62
N ASP A 108 1.07 17.76 -3.65
CA ASP A 108 0.59 17.92 -5.03
C ASP A 108 0.05 16.64 -5.68
N SER A 109 -0.14 15.57 -4.88
CA SER A 109 -0.58 14.25 -5.37
C SER A 109 0.23 13.67 -6.55
N SER A 110 1.38 14.26 -6.85
CA SER A 110 2.21 13.97 -8.01
C SER A 110 3.63 14.44 -7.75
N ILE A 111 4.61 13.73 -8.30
CA ILE A 111 5.98 14.23 -8.28
C ILE A 111 6.09 15.35 -9.31
N LYS A 112 6.46 16.55 -8.86
CA LYS A 112 6.72 17.70 -9.73
C LYS A 112 8.20 17.89 -10.00
N SER A 113 8.52 18.20 -11.25
CA SER A 113 9.87 18.53 -11.67
C SER A 113 10.37 19.78 -10.93
N ASN A 114 11.61 19.74 -10.44
CA ASN A 114 12.26 20.85 -9.73
C ASN A 114 11.52 21.35 -8.48
N TYR A 115 10.67 20.51 -7.87
CA TYR A 115 9.91 20.89 -6.69
C TYR A 115 10.80 20.84 -5.43
N THR A 116 11.03 22.01 -4.82
CA THR A 116 11.79 22.16 -3.58
C THR A 116 10.91 22.79 -2.50
N ILE A 117 10.73 22.09 -1.39
CA ILE A 117 10.15 22.68 -0.17
C ILE A 117 11.26 23.20 0.72
N LYS A 118 11.05 24.38 1.30
CA LYS A 118 11.94 24.96 2.29
C LYS A 118 12.00 24.05 3.53
N SER A 119 13.22 23.69 3.92
CA SER A 119 13.50 23.02 5.19
C SER A 119 12.86 23.80 6.35
N ASN A 120 12.27 23.07 7.30
CA ASN A 120 11.77 23.63 8.57
C ASN A 120 12.85 23.73 9.65
N GLY A 121 14.10 23.39 9.33
CA GLY A 121 15.23 23.40 10.25
C GLY A 121 15.18 22.35 11.36
N LYS A 122 14.28 21.36 11.30
CA LYS A 122 14.03 20.41 12.39
C LYS A 122 13.74 18.99 11.90
N GLY A 123 14.11 18.01 12.73
CA GLY A 123 13.81 16.60 12.46
C GLY A 123 14.51 16.05 11.23
N LEU A 124 14.05 14.89 10.78
CA LEU A 124 14.52 14.26 9.55
C LEU A 124 13.36 13.65 8.78
N SER A 125 13.62 13.27 7.54
CA SER A 125 12.65 12.56 6.72
C SER A 125 13.29 11.51 5.82
N VAL A 126 12.54 10.44 5.61
CA VAL A 126 12.80 9.38 4.62
C VAL A 126 11.59 9.36 3.71
N ARG A 127 11.77 9.78 2.45
CA ARG A 127 10.69 9.84 1.48
C ARG A 127 10.94 8.89 0.33
N MET A 128 9.89 8.20 -0.06
CA MET A 128 9.95 7.10 -1.02
C MET A 128 8.84 7.28 -2.04
N TYR A 129 9.21 7.22 -3.30
CA TYR A 129 8.28 6.94 -4.38
C TYR A 129 8.81 5.70 -5.08
N ALA A 130 8.14 4.58 -4.86
CA ALA A 130 8.63 3.29 -5.32
C ALA A 130 7.47 2.34 -5.55
N ASP A 131 7.65 1.42 -6.48
CA ASP A 131 6.64 0.40 -6.78
C ASP A 131 6.40 -0.54 -5.59
N ASN A 132 7.43 -0.80 -4.79
CA ASN A 132 7.35 -1.59 -3.56
C ASN A 132 8.37 -1.07 -2.55
N ILE A 133 8.16 -1.38 -1.27
CA ILE A 133 9.12 -1.11 -0.20
C ILE A 133 9.46 -2.38 0.58
N ASN A 134 10.69 -2.44 1.09
CA ASN A 134 11.16 -3.45 2.03
C ASN A 134 11.34 -2.81 3.41
N ILE A 135 10.78 -3.43 4.44
CA ILE A 135 10.78 -2.88 5.82
C ILE A 135 12.22 -2.67 6.34
N VAL A 136 13.11 -3.64 6.13
CA VAL A 136 14.49 -3.60 6.62
C VAL A 136 15.27 -2.46 5.95
N ASP A 137 15.11 -2.31 4.63
CA ASP A 137 15.78 -1.28 3.86
C ASP A 137 15.37 0.13 4.29
N VAL A 138 14.08 0.34 4.60
CA VAL A 138 13.60 1.62 5.14
C VAL A 138 14.18 1.90 6.53
N LEU A 139 14.27 0.88 7.40
CA LEU A 139 14.91 1.05 8.71
C LEU A 139 16.39 1.44 8.57
N LYS A 140 17.12 0.85 7.61
CA LYS A 140 18.50 1.24 7.29
C LYS A 140 18.59 2.68 6.77
N HIS A 141 17.64 3.14 5.96
CA HIS A 141 17.57 4.55 5.55
C HIS A 141 17.41 5.49 6.76
N VAL A 142 16.53 5.15 7.69
CA VAL A 142 16.33 5.96 8.90
C VAL A 142 17.60 5.98 9.75
N GLU A 143 18.17 4.81 10.04
CA GLU A 143 19.43 4.70 10.79
C GLU A 143 20.55 5.51 10.15
N PHE A 144 20.76 5.34 8.84
CA PHE A 144 21.76 6.08 8.08
C PHE A 144 21.56 7.60 8.25
N THR A 145 20.32 8.06 8.14
CA THR A 145 19.97 9.48 8.22
C THR A 145 20.24 10.06 9.61
N ILE A 146 19.93 9.29 10.67
CA ILE A 146 20.24 9.67 12.07
C ILE A 146 21.75 9.75 12.28
N LEU A 147 22.49 8.72 11.87
CA LEU A 147 23.92 8.61 12.12
C LEU A 147 24.75 9.60 11.28
N ASN A 148 24.26 10.01 10.12
CA ASN A 148 24.98 10.90 9.18
C ASN A 148 24.36 12.29 9.07
N LYS A 149 23.63 12.74 10.09
CA LYS A 149 22.84 13.99 10.09
C LYS A 149 23.53 15.22 9.47
N GLU A 150 24.83 15.40 9.67
CA GLU A 150 25.61 16.53 9.14
C GLU A 150 25.86 16.45 7.62
N LYS A 151 25.86 15.24 7.06
CA LYS A 151 26.20 14.95 5.67
C LYS A 151 25.02 14.48 4.83
N THR A 152 23.91 14.04 5.43
CA THR A 152 22.76 13.48 4.70
C THR A 152 22.36 14.36 3.51
N ASN A 153 22.22 15.67 3.73
CA ASN A 153 21.75 16.59 2.70
C ASN A 153 22.78 16.82 1.58
N SER A 154 24.08 16.54 1.79
CA SER A 154 25.10 16.68 0.75
C SER A 154 25.08 15.52 -0.25
N TYR A 155 24.33 14.45 0.02
CA TYR A 155 24.10 13.35 -0.92
C TYR A 155 22.89 13.59 -1.84
N LEU A 156 22.23 14.73 -1.73
CA LEU A 156 21.13 15.09 -2.62
C LEU A 156 21.67 15.55 -3.97
N THR A 157 21.16 14.92 -5.03
CA THR A 157 21.52 15.20 -6.41
C THR A 157 20.25 15.34 -7.25
N GLN A 158 20.35 16.03 -8.39
CA GLN A 158 19.26 16.06 -9.35
C GLN A 158 19.21 14.73 -10.10
N LYS A 159 18.12 13.99 -9.92
CA LYS A 159 17.86 12.68 -10.53
C LYS A 159 16.82 12.81 -11.64
N ASN A 160 17.07 12.14 -12.76
CA ASN A 160 16.05 11.87 -13.77
C ASN A 160 15.33 10.57 -13.37
N ILE A 161 14.03 10.61 -13.10
CA ILE A 161 13.25 9.40 -12.80
C ILE A 161 12.52 8.84 -14.03
N GLY A 162 12.84 9.36 -15.21
CA GLY A 162 12.33 8.90 -16.49
C GLY A 162 10.96 9.49 -16.83
N TYR A 163 10.16 8.68 -17.51
CA TYR A 163 8.84 9.02 -18.03
C TYR A 163 7.78 8.17 -17.35
N ASN A 164 6.54 8.68 -17.30
CA ASN A 164 5.41 7.83 -16.96
C ASN A 164 5.30 6.74 -18.03
N VAL A 165 5.47 5.47 -17.65
CA VAL A 165 5.46 4.31 -18.57
C VAL A 165 4.09 4.07 -19.20
N LEU A 166 3.05 4.71 -18.69
CA LEU A 166 1.68 4.63 -19.19
C LEU A 166 1.35 5.71 -20.23
N GLU A 167 2.27 6.64 -20.49
CA GLU A 167 2.11 7.75 -21.42
C GLU A 167 3.09 7.65 -22.61
N ASP A 168 2.73 8.29 -23.73
CA ASP A 168 3.59 8.30 -24.92
C ASP A 168 4.86 9.13 -24.65
N LYS A 169 6.02 8.47 -24.74
CA LYS A 169 7.34 9.07 -24.54
C LYS A 169 7.61 10.27 -25.46
N ALA A 170 6.98 10.31 -26.64
CA ALA A 170 7.15 11.42 -27.58
C ALA A 170 6.50 12.73 -27.10
N LEU A 171 5.58 12.66 -26.13
CA LEU A 171 4.80 13.80 -25.66
C LEU A 171 5.27 14.34 -24.30
N LEU A 172 6.27 13.71 -23.68
CA LEU A 172 6.65 14.03 -22.31
C LEU A 172 8.09 14.53 -22.15
N SER A 173 8.27 15.42 -21.20
CA SER A 173 9.59 15.80 -20.69
C SER A 173 9.99 14.85 -19.57
N PRO A 174 11.26 14.41 -19.50
CA PRO A 174 11.75 13.62 -18.38
C PRO A 174 11.62 14.41 -17.08
N LEU A 175 11.28 13.71 -16.00
CA LEU A 175 11.07 14.34 -14.70
C LEU A 175 12.38 14.43 -13.92
N PHE A 176 12.78 15.65 -13.57
CA PHE A 176 13.98 15.91 -12.76
C PHE A 176 13.60 16.31 -11.35
N VAL A 177 14.17 15.62 -10.37
CA VAL A 177 13.84 15.79 -8.96
C VAL A 177 15.06 15.67 -8.09
N GLN A 178 15.10 16.42 -6.98
CA GLN A 178 16.14 16.20 -5.98
C GLN A 178 15.87 14.91 -5.21
N ALA A 179 16.84 14.01 -5.24
CA ALA A 179 16.82 12.72 -4.56
C ALA A 179 18.21 12.38 -4.03
N THR A 180 18.30 11.43 -3.12
CA THR A 180 19.59 10.90 -2.65
C THR A 180 20.27 10.10 -3.77
N ASP A 181 21.58 10.29 -3.94
CA ASP A 181 22.39 9.57 -4.95
C ASP A 181 22.20 8.04 -4.86
N ASP A 182 21.90 7.40 -5.99
CA ASP A 182 21.63 5.96 -6.08
C ASP A 182 22.80 5.08 -5.59
N LYS A 183 24.05 5.56 -5.69
CA LYS A 183 25.22 4.87 -5.13
C LYS A 183 25.17 4.85 -3.61
N VAL A 184 24.67 5.92 -2.99
CA VAL A 184 24.47 6.00 -1.54
C VAL A 184 23.34 5.07 -1.13
N ILE A 185 22.20 5.09 -1.83
CA ILE A 185 21.08 4.17 -1.57
C ILE A 185 21.51 2.71 -1.66
N LYS A 186 22.19 2.31 -2.74
CA LYS A 186 22.72 0.94 -2.90
C LYS A 186 23.69 0.56 -1.79
N LYS A 187 24.53 1.50 -1.33
CA LYS A 187 25.44 1.28 -0.20
C LYS A 187 24.69 1.08 1.11
N ILE A 188 23.59 1.79 1.33
CA ILE A 188 22.74 1.62 2.51
C ILE A 188 22.04 0.25 2.46
N PHE A 189 21.48 -0.17 1.33
CA PHE A 189 20.87 -1.49 1.20
C PHE A 189 21.85 -2.63 1.46
N ALA A 190 23.07 -2.51 0.93
CA ALA A 190 24.13 -3.48 1.12
C ALA A 190 24.75 -3.48 2.53
N SER A 191 24.46 -2.47 3.36
CA SER A 191 25.04 -2.39 4.71
C SER A 191 24.40 -3.42 5.65
N THR A 192 25.18 -3.87 6.62
CA THR A 192 24.70 -4.64 7.78
C THR A 192 24.43 -3.68 8.93
N SER A 193 23.36 -3.91 9.68
CA SER A 193 23.05 -3.14 10.88
C SER A 193 22.65 -4.08 12.00
N GLU A 194 23.45 -4.08 13.08
CA GLU A 194 23.19 -4.88 14.27
C GLU A 194 21.88 -4.44 14.94
N ILE A 195 21.67 -3.13 15.10
CA ILE A 195 20.46 -2.57 15.72
C ILE A 195 19.22 -2.94 14.90
N VAL A 196 19.29 -2.80 13.56
CA VAL A 196 18.16 -3.19 12.70
C VAL A 196 17.90 -4.69 12.78
N ASN A 197 18.95 -5.53 12.76
CA ASN A 197 18.80 -6.99 12.86
C ASN A 197 18.16 -7.44 14.18
N GLU A 198 18.40 -6.71 15.27
CA GLU A 198 17.78 -6.97 16.56
C GLU A 198 16.30 -6.54 16.60
N ILE A 199 15.97 -5.32 16.15
CA ILE A 199 14.58 -4.82 16.24
C ILE A 199 13.63 -5.58 15.31
N ILE A 200 14.10 -6.12 14.18
CA ILE A 200 13.23 -6.88 13.27
C ILE A 200 12.81 -8.23 13.86
N GLN A 201 13.44 -8.68 14.96
CA GLN A 201 13.00 -9.87 15.69
C GLN A 201 11.74 -9.58 16.52
N GLU A 202 11.38 -8.31 16.72
CA GLU A 202 10.15 -7.94 17.41
C GLU A 202 8.93 -8.37 16.60
N ARG A 203 7.94 -8.85 17.35
CA ARG A 203 6.69 -9.34 16.79
C ARG A 203 5.66 -8.23 16.78
N ILE A 204 5.28 -7.78 15.59
CA ILE A 204 4.38 -6.64 15.39
C ILE A 204 2.98 -7.13 14.99
N LEU A 205 1.94 -6.74 15.73
CA LEU A 205 0.56 -6.96 15.31
C LEU A 205 0.22 -5.99 14.17
N VAL A 206 -0.05 -6.53 13.00
CA VAL A 206 -0.38 -5.78 11.79
C VAL A 206 -1.87 -5.52 11.75
N ASN A 207 -2.66 -6.59 11.83
CA ASN A 207 -4.12 -6.57 11.71
C ASN A 207 -4.72 -7.75 12.47
N GLY A 208 -5.97 -7.65 12.92
CA GLY A 208 -6.62 -8.72 13.67
C GLY A 208 -8.11 -8.47 13.85
N GLN A 209 -8.85 -9.53 14.14
CA GLN A 209 -10.25 -9.45 14.53
C GLN A 209 -10.36 -9.52 16.05
N GLU A 210 -10.88 -8.44 16.64
CA GLU A 210 -11.19 -8.40 18.07
C GLU A 210 -12.62 -8.93 18.32
N PRO A 211 -12.86 -9.76 19.35
CA PRO A 211 -11.91 -10.24 20.35
C PRO A 211 -11.23 -11.58 20.01
N TYR A 212 -11.67 -12.30 18.97
CA TYR A 212 -11.08 -13.56 18.51
C TYR A 212 -11.13 -13.65 16.99
N GLY A 213 -10.27 -14.51 16.42
CA GLY A 213 -10.24 -14.76 14.98
C GLY A 213 -8.83 -14.81 14.41
N LEU A 214 -8.73 -14.68 13.09
CA LEU A 214 -7.43 -14.60 12.43
C LEU A 214 -6.76 -13.24 12.68
N GLU A 215 -5.48 -13.31 13.01
CA GLU A 215 -4.60 -12.18 13.22
C GLU A 215 -3.38 -12.30 12.30
N ILE A 216 -2.85 -11.14 11.90
CA ILE A 216 -1.68 -11.01 11.06
C ILE A 216 -0.60 -10.32 11.88
N TYR A 217 0.52 -11.00 12.00
CA TYR A 217 1.73 -10.49 12.62
C TYR A 217 2.81 -10.31 11.56
N TRP A 218 3.79 -9.47 11.86
CA TRP A 218 5.04 -9.42 11.12
C TRP A 218 6.20 -9.66 12.08
N GLN A 219 7.14 -10.50 11.66
CA GLN A 219 8.36 -10.77 12.41
C GLN A 219 9.45 -11.25 11.45
N ASN A 220 10.65 -10.68 11.57
CA ASN A 220 11.86 -11.11 10.86
C ASN A 220 11.66 -11.34 9.35
N GLY A 221 11.02 -10.38 8.67
CA GLY A 221 10.80 -10.43 7.22
C GLY A 221 9.63 -11.30 6.75
N LYS A 222 8.81 -11.84 7.67
CA LYS A 222 7.66 -12.66 7.33
C LYS A 222 6.37 -12.14 7.96
N PHE A 223 5.28 -12.25 7.21
CA PHE A 223 3.92 -12.15 7.72
C PHE A 223 3.46 -13.51 8.23
N ILE A 224 2.98 -13.54 9.48
CA ILE A 224 2.57 -14.74 10.19
C ILE A 224 1.07 -14.62 10.47
N PHE A 225 0.31 -15.60 10.02
CA PHE A 225 -1.13 -15.70 10.21
C PHE A 225 -1.40 -16.68 11.34
N GLU A 226 -2.09 -16.21 12.36
CA GLU A 226 -2.44 -17.03 13.52
C GLU A 226 -3.92 -16.92 13.84
N TYR A 227 -4.49 -17.99 14.39
CA TYR A 227 -5.81 -17.97 14.96
C TYR A 227 -5.72 -17.68 16.45
N ASN A 228 -6.30 -16.57 16.89
CA ASN A 228 -6.41 -16.21 18.30
C ASN A 228 -7.69 -16.84 18.88
N ASN A 229 -7.51 -17.81 19.78
CA ASN A 229 -8.59 -18.47 20.49
C ASN A 229 -8.72 -17.88 21.91
N THR A 230 -9.79 -17.12 22.13
CA THR A 230 -10.05 -16.49 23.43
C THR A 230 -10.48 -17.47 24.51
N LEU A 231 -10.97 -18.67 24.15
CA LEU A 231 -11.46 -19.65 25.13
C LEU A 231 -10.33 -20.28 25.94
N ASP A 232 -9.16 -20.46 25.34
CA ASP A 232 -7.98 -21.06 25.97
C ASP A 232 -6.76 -20.12 25.98
N ASN A 233 -6.93 -18.88 25.52
CA ASN A 233 -5.87 -17.87 25.40
C ASN A 233 -4.66 -18.38 24.59
N SER A 234 -4.92 -19.24 23.59
CA SER A 234 -3.90 -19.80 22.73
C SER A 234 -3.88 -19.11 21.36
N LYS A 235 -2.69 -19.13 20.74
CA LYS A 235 -2.49 -18.70 19.36
C LYS A 235 -2.00 -19.86 18.53
N ASP A 236 -2.77 -20.21 17.52
CA ASP A 236 -2.44 -21.30 16.62
C ASP A 236 -1.84 -20.76 15.33
N PHE A 237 -0.61 -21.17 15.02
CA PHE A 237 0.00 -20.92 13.73
C PHE A 237 -0.86 -21.52 12.59
N VAL A 238 -1.17 -20.70 11.59
CA VAL A 238 -1.96 -21.10 10.42
C VAL A 238 -1.12 -21.09 9.15
N PHE A 239 -0.36 -20.01 8.91
CA PHE A 239 0.39 -19.83 7.67
C PHE A 239 1.45 -18.72 7.80
N GLU A 240 2.46 -18.72 6.94
CA GLU A 240 3.41 -17.61 6.82
C GLU A 240 3.79 -17.36 5.36
N LEU A 241 4.22 -16.13 5.07
CA LEU A 241 4.71 -15.69 3.76
C LEU A 241 5.58 -14.45 3.91
N GLU A 242 6.50 -14.24 2.97
CA GLU A 242 7.37 -13.06 2.96
C GLU A 242 6.61 -11.79 2.58
N ASP A 243 5.70 -11.89 1.62
CA ASP A 243 4.96 -10.75 1.07
C ASP A 243 3.60 -11.18 0.50
N TYR A 244 2.62 -10.28 0.52
CA TYR A 244 1.29 -10.45 -0.10
C TYR A 244 0.84 -9.19 -0.83
N TYR A 245 -0.18 -9.30 -1.66
CA TYR A 245 -0.74 -8.15 -2.37
C TYR A 245 -1.77 -7.39 -1.52
N TYR A 246 -2.78 -8.09 -1.02
CA TYR A 246 -3.73 -7.62 -0.01
C TYR A 246 -4.46 -8.81 0.61
N HIS A 247 -5.25 -8.57 1.66
CA HIS A 247 -6.07 -9.58 2.31
C HIS A 247 -7.51 -9.11 2.50
N LEU A 248 -8.42 -10.07 2.58
CA LEU A 248 -9.83 -9.82 2.88
C LEU A 248 -10.33 -10.85 3.88
N TYR A 249 -10.86 -10.39 5.00
CA TYR A 249 -11.60 -11.26 5.91
C TYR A 249 -12.93 -11.65 5.27
N VAL A 250 -13.17 -12.95 5.18
CA VAL A 250 -14.43 -13.53 4.69
C VAL A 250 -15.43 -13.65 5.84
N ASN A 251 -14.92 -13.95 7.03
CA ASN A 251 -15.60 -13.90 8.32
C ASN A 251 -14.54 -13.87 9.44
N GLN A 252 -14.94 -14.01 10.70
CA GLN A 252 -14.02 -14.00 11.85
C GLN A 252 -12.92 -15.05 11.80
N ASN A 253 -13.22 -16.21 11.21
CA ASN A 253 -12.32 -17.36 11.23
C ASN A 253 -11.62 -17.59 9.89
N SER A 254 -11.92 -16.79 8.86
CA SER A 254 -11.36 -17.03 7.55
C SER A 254 -10.99 -15.78 6.78
N ILE A 255 -9.89 -15.89 6.05
CA ILE A 255 -9.25 -14.82 5.32
C ILE A 255 -8.83 -15.34 3.95
N VAL A 256 -8.94 -14.49 2.95
CA VAL A 256 -8.33 -14.68 1.65
C VAL A 256 -7.11 -13.77 1.59
N VAL A 257 -5.93 -14.36 1.39
CA VAL A 257 -4.66 -13.65 1.27
C VAL A 257 -4.22 -13.72 -0.18
N PHE A 258 -4.28 -12.60 -0.89
CA PHE A 258 -3.83 -12.53 -2.28
C PHE A 258 -2.32 -12.50 -2.31
N ALA A 259 -1.68 -13.52 -2.87
CA ALA A 259 -0.23 -13.52 -3.04
C ALA A 259 0.18 -12.54 -4.14
N ASP A 260 -0.63 -12.47 -5.20
CA ASP A 260 -0.51 -11.52 -6.29
C ASP A 260 -1.90 -11.19 -6.88
N LYS A 261 -1.94 -10.42 -7.97
CA LYS A 261 -3.19 -10.00 -8.65
C LYS A 261 -4.06 -11.15 -9.20
N ASN A 262 -3.49 -12.34 -9.36
CA ASN A 262 -4.08 -13.51 -10.01
C ASN A 262 -4.08 -14.76 -9.12
N SER A 263 -3.70 -14.65 -7.85
CA SER A 263 -3.61 -15.83 -7.00
C SER A 263 -3.81 -15.53 -5.52
N PHE A 264 -4.33 -16.50 -4.77
CA PHE A 264 -4.61 -16.33 -3.35
C PHE A 264 -4.46 -17.62 -2.56
N TYR A 265 -4.33 -17.47 -1.25
CA TYR A 265 -4.50 -18.52 -0.25
C TYR A 265 -5.82 -18.30 0.49
N TYR A 266 -6.55 -19.37 0.76
CA TYR A 266 -7.69 -19.35 1.66
C TYR A 266 -7.29 -19.99 2.99
N LEU A 267 -7.36 -19.21 4.07
CA LEU A 267 -7.09 -19.68 5.42
C LEU A 267 -8.39 -19.69 6.20
N ASP A 268 -8.73 -20.82 6.80
CA ASP A 268 -9.99 -21.10 7.50
C ASP A 268 -9.82 -21.21 9.02
N GLY A 269 -8.73 -20.64 9.55
CA GLY A 269 -8.41 -20.67 10.99
C GLY A 269 -7.91 -22.03 11.48
N LYS A 270 -7.97 -23.07 10.65
CA LYS A 270 -7.51 -24.41 10.99
C LYS A 270 -6.06 -24.61 10.56
N LYS A 271 -5.29 -25.27 11.44
CA LYS A 271 -4.01 -25.89 11.09
C LYS A 271 -4.23 -26.86 9.93
N ALA A 272 -3.65 -26.54 8.78
CA ALA A 272 -3.58 -27.47 7.66
C ALA A 272 -2.11 -27.59 7.26
N ASN A 273 -1.64 -28.82 7.07
CA ASN A 273 -0.24 -29.09 6.78
C ASN A 273 0.21 -28.56 5.41
N GLU A 274 -0.74 -28.29 4.49
CA GLU A 274 -0.45 -27.65 3.20
C GLU A 274 -1.57 -26.66 2.84
N LYS A 275 -1.23 -25.36 2.78
CA LYS A 275 -2.09 -24.34 2.17
C LYS A 275 -1.68 -24.20 0.70
N ARG A 276 -2.58 -24.58 -0.20
CA ARG A 276 -2.32 -24.51 -1.65
C ARG A 276 -2.78 -23.18 -2.21
N GLN A 277 -1.88 -22.51 -2.91
CA GLN A 277 -2.18 -21.31 -3.71
C GLN A 277 -3.17 -21.64 -4.82
N VAL A 278 -4.17 -20.77 -4.99
CA VAL A 278 -5.27 -20.94 -5.95
C VAL A 278 -5.20 -19.80 -6.97
N ALA A 279 -5.26 -20.15 -8.25
CA ALA A 279 -5.32 -19.17 -9.33
C ALA A 279 -6.72 -18.53 -9.43
N LEU A 280 -6.76 -17.24 -9.75
CA LEU A 280 -7.96 -16.43 -9.96
C LEU A 280 -7.75 -15.48 -11.14
N GLU A 281 -8.54 -15.64 -12.20
CA GLU A 281 -8.45 -14.79 -13.39
C GLU A 281 -9.42 -13.61 -13.29
N MET A 282 -8.96 -12.48 -12.74
CA MET A 282 -9.82 -11.29 -12.59
C MET A 282 -9.29 -10.00 -13.24
N ARG A 283 -8.03 -9.97 -13.68
CA ARG A 283 -7.40 -8.85 -14.41
C ARG A 283 -7.81 -7.46 -13.86
N THR A 284 -7.72 -7.27 -12.55
CA THR A 284 -8.01 -6.00 -11.87
C THR A 284 -6.81 -5.56 -11.05
N PHE A 285 -6.55 -4.26 -11.03
CA PHE A 285 -5.58 -3.66 -10.10
C PHE A 285 -6.23 -3.36 -8.75
N ALA A 286 -7.54 -3.10 -8.71
CA ALA A 286 -8.24 -2.85 -7.46
C ALA A 286 -8.55 -4.16 -6.69
N PRO A 287 -8.57 -4.12 -5.34
CA PRO A 287 -9.03 -5.23 -4.51
C PRO A 287 -10.43 -5.70 -4.93
N ILE A 288 -10.61 -7.02 -4.95
CA ILE A 288 -11.87 -7.62 -5.37
C ILE A 288 -12.93 -7.53 -4.28
N ARG A 289 -14.20 -7.62 -4.65
CA ARG A 289 -15.29 -7.79 -3.68
C ARG A 289 -15.48 -9.26 -3.38
N VAL A 290 -15.60 -9.58 -2.09
CA VAL A 290 -15.85 -10.95 -1.59
C VAL A 290 -17.24 -11.04 -0.98
N MET A 291 -17.97 -12.13 -1.25
CA MET A 291 -19.22 -12.47 -0.56
C MET A 291 -19.19 -13.93 -0.14
N ASN A 292 -19.55 -14.20 1.12
CA ASN A 292 -19.51 -15.54 1.70
C ASN A 292 -20.88 -16.23 1.63
N PHE A 293 -20.93 -17.43 1.05
CA PHE A 293 -22.09 -18.31 0.98
C PHE A 293 -21.81 -19.68 1.62
N GLY A 294 -21.01 -19.70 2.69
CA GLY A 294 -20.66 -20.90 3.44
C GLY A 294 -19.51 -21.66 2.79
N ASP A 295 -19.82 -22.70 2.01
CA ASP A 295 -18.80 -23.49 1.29
C ASP A 295 -18.39 -22.87 -0.05
N LYS A 296 -18.89 -21.67 -0.35
CA LYS A 296 -18.62 -20.90 -1.56
C LYS A 296 -18.28 -19.46 -1.22
N ILE A 297 -17.28 -18.91 -1.89
CA ILE A 297 -16.94 -17.49 -1.83
C ILE A 297 -17.07 -16.93 -3.23
N LEU A 298 -17.88 -15.89 -3.38
CA LEU A 298 -18.02 -15.16 -4.63
C LEU A 298 -16.99 -14.04 -4.69
N PHE A 299 -16.26 -14.00 -5.79
CA PHE A 299 -15.28 -12.99 -6.15
C PHE A 299 -15.83 -12.16 -7.30
N GLN A 300 -15.88 -10.84 -7.14
CA GLN A 300 -16.40 -9.92 -8.15
C GLN A 300 -15.46 -8.74 -8.37
N SER A 301 -15.20 -8.42 -9.64
CA SER A 301 -14.38 -7.25 -9.99
C SER A 301 -15.15 -5.98 -9.67
N PRO A 302 -14.52 -4.98 -9.00
CA PRO A 302 -15.19 -3.71 -8.73
C PRO A 302 -15.50 -2.92 -10.01
N TRP A 303 -14.81 -3.22 -11.12
CA TRP A 303 -14.93 -2.51 -12.40
C TRP A 303 -15.65 -3.30 -13.49
N ASN A 304 -15.75 -4.62 -13.34
CA ASN A 304 -16.48 -5.48 -14.25
C ASN A 304 -17.40 -6.43 -13.47
N TYR A 305 -18.63 -5.96 -13.21
CA TYR A 305 -19.63 -6.71 -12.45
C TYR A 305 -20.04 -8.03 -13.11
N SER A 306 -19.82 -8.18 -14.42
CA SER A 306 -20.06 -9.45 -15.15
C SER A 306 -18.94 -10.48 -14.96
N ASN A 307 -17.75 -10.06 -14.53
CA ASN A 307 -16.66 -10.97 -14.21
C ASN A 307 -16.80 -11.47 -12.77
N ILE A 308 -17.51 -12.60 -12.64
CA ILE A 308 -17.76 -13.28 -11.38
C ILE A 308 -16.96 -14.59 -11.37
N ASN A 309 -16.36 -14.90 -10.23
CA ASN A 309 -15.71 -16.17 -9.96
C ASN A 309 -16.26 -16.75 -8.66
N ILE A 310 -16.49 -18.06 -8.60
CA ILE A 310 -16.90 -18.74 -7.37
C ILE A 310 -15.79 -19.68 -6.91
N PHE A 311 -15.27 -19.44 -5.72
CA PHE A 311 -14.34 -20.34 -5.06
C PHE A 311 -15.08 -21.34 -4.17
N LEU A 312 -14.87 -22.62 -4.44
CA LEU A 312 -15.40 -23.73 -3.65
C LEU A 312 -14.40 -24.11 -2.56
N THR A 313 -14.62 -23.68 -1.32
CA THR A 313 -13.65 -23.80 -0.22
C THR A 313 -13.28 -25.26 0.06
N LYS A 314 -14.26 -26.17 0.06
CA LYS A 314 -14.05 -27.62 0.28
C LYS A 314 -13.24 -28.31 -0.82
N LYS A 315 -13.29 -27.78 -2.05
CA LYS A 315 -12.58 -28.36 -3.21
C LYS A 315 -11.29 -27.63 -3.56
N ASN A 316 -11.01 -26.52 -2.86
CA ASN A 316 -9.94 -25.58 -3.17
C ASN A 316 -9.87 -25.24 -4.67
N LYS A 317 -11.01 -24.91 -5.28
CA LYS A 317 -11.16 -24.74 -6.74
C LYS A 317 -11.99 -23.51 -7.07
N VAL A 318 -11.56 -22.75 -8.07
CA VAL A 318 -12.32 -21.63 -8.65
C VAL A 318 -13.12 -22.08 -9.87
N ILE A 319 -14.36 -21.58 -9.99
CA ILE A 319 -15.24 -21.68 -11.15
C ILE A 319 -15.39 -20.28 -11.74
N SER A 320 -14.99 -20.13 -13.00
CA SER A 320 -15.01 -18.85 -13.74
C SER A 320 -15.97 -18.86 -14.94
N LYS A 321 -16.55 -20.03 -15.26
CA LYS A 321 -17.49 -20.22 -16.36
C LYS A 321 -18.77 -20.83 -15.79
N PHE A 322 -19.89 -20.15 -16.01
CA PHE A 322 -21.22 -20.59 -15.63
C PHE A 322 -21.98 -20.86 -16.93
N GLU A 323 -22.65 -22.02 -16.99
CA GLU A 323 -23.54 -22.39 -18.11
C GLU A 323 -24.94 -21.81 -17.90
#